data_AF-G1WIM6-F1
#
_entry.id   AF-G1WIM6-F1
#
_cell.length_a   1.000
_cell.length_b   1.000
_cell.length_c   1.000
_cell.angle_alpha   90.00
_cell.angle_beta   90.00
_cell.angle_gamma   90.00
#
_symmetry.space_group_name_H-M   'P 1'
#
loop_
_entity.id
_entity.type
_entity.pdbx_description
1 polymer ?
#
loop_
_entity_poly.entity_id
_entity_poly.type
_entity_poly.pdbx_seq_one_letter_code
_entity_poly.pdbx_strand_id
1 'polypeptide(L)' 'MDAIFSFLFGTRAGLAVLFVGGVALFGLIAFVMEKRTHKLYVDRGPKKEDEDGFWD' A
#
# COMPACT_ATOMS: atom_id res chain seq x y z
N MET A 1 23.68 -16.09 -11.11
CA MET A 1 23.17 -14.78 -11.55
C MET A 1 22.62 -14.84 -12.97
N ASP A 2 23.38 -15.34 -13.94
CA ASP A 2 22.93 -15.40 -15.34
C ASP A 2 21.63 -16.16 -15.59
N ALA A 3 21.42 -17.31 -14.96
CA ALA A 3 20.20 -18.11 -15.21
C ALA A 3 18.92 -17.36 -14.79
N ILE A 4 18.95 -16.63 -13.67
CA ILE A 4 17.79 -15.89 -13.17
C ILE A 4 17.53 -14.68 -14.05
N PHE A 5 18.56 -13.90 -14.39
CA PHE A 5 18.41 -12.75 -15.29
C PHE A 5 17.98 -13.16 -16.70
N SER A 6 18.55 -14.23 -17.25
CA SER A 6 18.17 -14.78 -18.54
C SER A 6 16.72 -15.27 -18.54
N PHE A 7 16.27 -15.91 -17.46
CA PHE A 7 14.86 -16.28 -17.33
C PHE A 7 13.95 -15.04 -17.26
N LEU A 8 14.23 -14.10 -16.35
CA LEU A 8 13.38 -12.94 -16.07
C LEU A 8 13.26 -11.98 -17.26
N PHE A 9 14.35 -11.78 -18.02
CA PHE A 9 14.39 -10.80 -19.11
C PHE A 9 14.48 -11.42 -20.51
N GLY A 10 14.89 -12.68 -20.63
CA GLY A 10 15.03 -13.38 -21.91
C GLY A 10 13.82 -14.23 -22.31
N THR A 11 12.82 -14.39 -21.42
CA THR A 11 11.62 -15.19 -21.70
C THR A 11 10.34 -14.40 -21.47
N ARG A 12 9.31 -14.70 -22.27
CA ARG A 12 7.97 -14.09 -22.09
C ARG A 12 7.35 -14.43 -20.73
N ALA A 13 7.59 -15.64 -20.24
CA ALA A 13 7.13 -16.07 -18.93
C ALA A 13 7.79 -15.29 -17.79
N GLY A 14 9.11 -15.09 -17.85
CA GLY A 14 9.86 -14.30 -16.87
C GLY A 14 9.39 -12.85 -16.81
N LEU A 15 9.15 -12.23 -17.98
CA LEU A 15 8.60 -10.88 -18.05
C LEU A 15 7.18 -10.79 -17.45
N ALA A 16 6.33 -11.79 -17.71
CA ALA A 16 5.00 -11.86 -17.11
C ALA A 16 5.06 -11.96 -15.58
N VAL A 17 6.00 -12.75 -15.05
CA VAL A 17 6.24 -12.86 -13.60
C VAL A 17 6.72 -11.53 -13.01
N LEU A 18 7.62 -10.81 -13.69
CA LEU A 18 8.05 -9.48 -13.25
C LEU A 18 6.89 -8.49 -13.22
N PHE A 19 6.06 -8.49 -14.27
CA PHE A 19 4.94 -7.56 -14.38
C PHE A 19 3.87 -7.83 -13.31
N VAL A 20 3.36 -9.06 -13.26
CA VAL A 20 2.31 -9.44 -12.29
C VAL A 20 2.84 -9.37 -10.86
N GLY A 21 4.07 -9.84 -10.63
CA GLY A 21 4.72 -9.75 -9.32
C GLY A 21 4.91 -8.31 -8.87
N GLY A 22 5.32 -7.42 -9.77
CA GLY A 22 5.43 -5.98 -9.50
C GLY A 22 4.09 -5.35 -9.14
N VAL A 23 3.05 -5.58 -9.95
CA VAL A 23 1.69 -5.07 -9.68
C VAL A 23 1.15 -5.59 -8.36
N ALA A 24 1.30 -6.89 -8.08
CA ALA A 24 0.85 -7.49 -6.82
C ALA A 24 1.61 -6.92 -5.61
N LEU A 25 2.93 -6.72 -5.72
CA LEU A 25 3.75 -6.14 -4.67
C LEU A 25 3.33 -4.69 -4.37
N PHE A 26 3.18 -3.86 -5.41
CA PHE A 26 2.73 -2.48 -5.22
C PHE A 26 1.30 -2.41 -4.69
N GLY A 27 0.41 -3.30 -5.13
CA GLY A 27 -0.94 -3.42 -4.58
C GLY A 27 -0.93 -3.77 -3.09
N LEU A 28 -0.07 -4.70 -2.66
CA LEU A 28 0.09 -5.06 -1.26
C LEU A 28 0.62 -3.87 -0.43
N ILE A 29 1.63 -3.16 -0.94
CA ILE A 29 2.19 -1.97 -0.27
C ILE A 29 1.10 -0.91 -0.12
N ALA A 30 0.36 -0.61 -1.19
CA ALA A 30 -0.73 0.35 -1.17
C ALA A 30 -1.80 -0.04 -0.13
N PHE A 31 -2.20 -1.31 -0.08
CA PHE A 31 -3.16 -1.81 0.91
C PHE A 31 -2.66 -1.66 2.35
N VAL A 32 -1.40 -1.98 2.62
CA VAL A 32 -0.80 -1.82 3.95
C VAL A 32 -0.74 -0.35 4.34
N MET A 33 -0.31 0.52 3.42
CA MET A 33 -0.26 1.96 3.66
C MET A 33 -1.66 2.51 3.96
N GLU A 34 -2.64 2.17 3.13
CA GLU A 34 -4.05 2.56 3.30
C GLU A 34 -4.58 2.16 4.68
N LYS A 35 -4.33 0.90 5.11
CA LYS A 35 -4.77 0.43 6.43
C LYS A 35 -4.09 1.18 7.59
N ARG A 36 -2.85 1.66 7.40
CA ARG A 36 -2.14 2.45 8.42
C ARG A 36 -2.60 3.91 8.45
N THR A 37 -2.93 4.50 7.31
CA THR A 37 -3.33 5.91 7.18
C THR A 37 -4.83 6.14 7.29
N HIS A 38 -5.64 5.08 7.24
CA HIS A 38 -7.11 5.13 7.33
C HIS A 38 -7.64 6.01 8.47
N LYS A 39 -6.94 6.09 9.61
CA LYS A 39 -7.38 6.88 10.78
C LYS A 39 -7.18 8.40 10.64
N LEU A 40 -6.39 8.84 9.65
CA LEU A 40 -6.05 10.25 9.45
C LEU A 40 -7.15 11.01 8.70
N TYR A 41 -7.82 10.33 7.75
CA TYR A 41 -8.86 10.91 6.90
C TYR A 41 -10.24 10.30 7.16
N VAL A 42 -10.55 10.09 8.44
CA VAL A 42 -11.91 9.73 8.85
C VAL A 42 -12.72 11.02 8.94
N ASP A 43 -13.91 11.05 8.33
CA ASP A 43 -14.89 12.10 8.59
C ASP A 43 -15.29 12.01 10.06
N ARG A 44 -14.68 12.85 10.91
CA ARG A 44 -14.86 12.78 12.37
C ARG A 44 -16.21 13.35 12.81
N GLY A 45 -17.06 13.76 11.87
CA GLY A 45 -18.27 14.52 12.16
C GLY A 45 -17.92 15.88 12.78
N PRO A 46 -18.93 16.73 13.01
CA PRO A 46 -18.72 18.00 13.69
C PRO A 46 -18.12 17.76 15.07
N LYS A 47 -17.04 18.47 15.39
CA LYS A 47 -16.44 18.49 16.74
C LYS A 47 -17.56 18.83 17.72
N LYS A 48 -17.84 17.95 18.69
CA LYS A 48 -18.80 18.29 19.75
C LYS A 48 -18.19 19.43 20.56
N GLU A 49 -18.92 20.53 20.70
CA GLU A 49 -18.49 21.74 21.42
C GLU A 49 -18.29 21.51 22.94
N ASP A 50 -18.54 20.29 23.43
CA ASP A 50 -18.51 19.95 24.86
C ASP A 50 -17.22 19.25 25.33
N GLU A 51 -16.22 19.03 24.46
CA GLU A 51 -14.94 18.39 24.83
C GLU A 51 -13.80 19.38 25.14
N ASP A 52 -14.12 20.67 25.30
CA ASP A 52 -13.18 21.72 25.68
C ASP A 52 -13.49 22.18 27.14
N GLY A 53 -13.70 21.24 28.05
CA GLY A 53 -14.05 21.50 29.46
C GLY A 53 -12.84 21.71 30.36
N PHE A 54 -12.33 22.95 30.43
CA PHE A 54 -11.68 23.70 31.53
C PHE A 54 -10.85 23.04 32.67
N TRP A 55 -10.72 21.71 32.80
CA TRP A 55 -10.01 21.03 33.89
C TRP A 55 -9.23 19.78 33.42
N ASP A 56 -8.39 19.91 32.39
CA ASP A 56 -7.18 19.09 32.19
C ASP A 56 -5.98 19.99 31.87
#